data_AF-A0A164SUS6-F1
#
_entry.id   AF-A0A164SUS6-F1
#
_cell.length_a   1.000
_cell.length_b   1.000
_cell.length_c   1.000
_cell.angle_alpha   90.00
_cell.angle_beta   90.00
_cell.angle_gamma   90.00
#
_symmetry.space_group_name_H-M   'P 1'
#
loop_
_entity.id
_entity.type
_entity.pdbx_description
1 polymer ?
#
loop_
_entity_poly.entity_id
_entity_poly.type
_entity_poly.pdbx_seq_one_letter_code
_entity_poly.pdbx_strand_id
1 'polypeptide(L)'
;MPRVLLQCLPPELLLSVLFNCSLEDIVHISRTSHQFRNLVRDSAQVWIHAVDAYRLPAPTGISLSTASPTLLYQLALKAVALENNWSSQFARPKHVMKIAQTNTRKFQYRDIPDTRIVHIIPGNEWVILQRLDGLYFQSLHPHTAAVSHGGLLDVEGTCIECSSEPLRDRKGIVLALLNTDMSNPTLWKMILSIFEVEFNTEDASVTPVVVKQKEIKLPTYPGLSIRRVRASIKGPYLACFISAKDFGTAISIVNWQEDTGALAVLDSSDISELFANDRSSTSTPLLDLIDGHVIDSDPHIMMKVTYKKRQLILSVKIPPSLPPLPLGHHDQSRAWSILRLPPPTTHYRPPDGLMFASLIPIYAPAQHHLSILECFFWEKPARGTIITCTTNSPLPLVQTSETTLPPGSAEPDRLRVYLVPGLWGHNHVITQLRQYETGIPSVCFMHPTPGFDNISWVQLLGPKELTDKFPFSDFTVCAIDMVYGRLFVDGYNGMYAIQY
;
A
#
# COMPACT_ATOMS: atom_id res chain seq x y z
N MET A 1 7.37 50.08 9.16
CA MET A 1 7.60 48.89 8.31
C MET A 1 6.59 48.91 7.17
N PRO A 2 7.01 48.88 5.89
CA PRO A 2 6.06 48.79 4.80
C PRO A 2 5.42 47.40 4.83
N ARG A 3 4.10 47.33 5.03
CA ARG A 3 3.32 46.11 4.82
C ARG A 3 3.23 45.89 3.32
N VAL A 4 4.03 44.98 2.78
CA VAL A 4 3.75 44.44 1.45
C VAL A 4 2.48 43.61 1.60
N LEU A 5 1.36 44.17 1.15
CA LEU A 5 0.13 43.41 1.06
C LEU A 5 0.36 42.35 -0.03
N LEU A 6 0.29 41.07 0.33
CA LEU A 6 0.35 39.96 -0.64
C LEU A 6 -0.61 40.19 -1.82
N GLN A 7 -1.74 40.88 -1.57
CA GLN A 7 -2.73 41.28 -2.57
C GLN A 7 -2.18 42.17 -3.71
N CYS A 8 -1.03 42.83 -3.52
CA CYS A 8 -0.39 43.69 -4.52
C CYS A 8 0.61 42.94 -5.42
N LEU A 9 0.88 41.66 -5.15
CA LEU A 9 1.77 40.86 -5.97
C LEU A 9 1.02 40.33 -7.22
N PRO A 10 1.70 40.23 -8.37
CA PRO A 10 1.21 39.49 -9.52
C PRO A 10 0.82 38.04 -9.17
N PRO A 11 -0.23 37.48 -9.79
CA PRO A 11 -0.68 36.10 -9.58
C PRO A 11 0.45 35.07 -9.65
N GLU A 12 1.39 35.23 -10.57
CA GLU A 12 2.49 34.29 -10.80
C GLU A 12 3.47 34.25 -9.61
N LEU A 13 3.74 35.42 -9.01
CA LEU A 13 4.58 35.50 -7.81
C LEU A 13 3.85 34.95 -6.59
N LEU A 14 2.53 35.18 -6.50
CA LEU A 14 1.71 34.58 -5.45
C LEU A 14 1.70 33.05 -5.53
N LEU A 15 1.53 32.47 -6.71
CA LEU A 15 1.59 31.02 -6.91
C LEU A 15 2.99 30.48 -6.58
N SER A 16 4.05 31.19 -6.96
CA SER A 16 5.43 30.80 -6.67
C SER A 16 5.73 30.77 -5.17
N VAL A 17 5.14 31.69 -4.39
CA VAL A 17 5.24 31.69 -2.92
C VAL A 17 4.52 30.49 -2.30
N LEU A 18 3.45 30.01 -2.93
CA LEU A 18 2.67 28.87 -2.45
C LEU A 18 3.28 27.50 -2.83
N PHE A 19 4.25 27.47 -3.74
CA PHE A 19 4.92 26.22 -4.09
C PHE A 19 5.72 25.67 -2.92
N ASN A 20 5.61 24.35 -2.71
CA ASN A 20 6.16 23.63 -1.55
C ASN A 20 5.58 24.03 -0.19
N CYS A 21 4.53 24.86 -0.13
CA CYS A 21 3.74 25.00 1.10
C CYS A 21 2.96 23.72 1.40
N SER A 22 2.56 23.54 2.66
CA SER A 22 1.67 22.45 3.05
C SER A 22 0.27 22.64 2.47
N LEU A 23 -0.46 21.53 2.25
CA LEU A 23 -1.87 21.56 1.86
C LEU A 23 -2.71 22.38 2.85
N GLU A 24 -2.41 22.28 4.15
CA GLU A 24 -3.07 23.04 5.21
C GLU A 24 -2.90 24.55 5.03
N ASP A 25 -1.66 25.01 4.84
CA ASP A 25 -1.35 26.43 4.64
C ASP A 25 -2.03 26.99 3.38
N ILE A 26 -1.95 26.24 2.28
CA ILE A 26 -2.57 26.63 1.01
C ILE A 26 -4.09 26.74 1.18
N VAL A 27 -4.73 25.77 1.85
CA VAL A 27 -6.16 25.79 2.16
C VAL A 27 -6.50 26.99 3.05
N HIS A 28 -5.72 27.28 4.08
CA HIS A 28 -5.95 28.43 4.95
C HIS A 28 -5.85 29.75 4.17
N ILE A 29 -4.82 29.93 3.34
CA ILE A 29 -4.66 31.12 2.49
C ILE A 29 -5.85 31.26 1.54
N SER A 30 -6.31 30.17 0.91
CA SER A 30 -7.47 30.19 0.00
C SER A 30 -8.76 30.66 0.69
N ARG A 31 -8.86 30.53 2.03
CA ARG A 31 -10.02 30.96 2.82
C ARG A 31 -9.96 32.42 3.26
N THR A 32 -8.79 33.07 3.17
CA THR A 32 -8.58 34.46 3.63
C THR A 32 -9.26 35.51 2.74
N SER A 33 -9.34 35.29 1.42
CA SER A 33 -9.94 36.24 0.48
C SER A 33 -10.51 35.55 -0.75
N HIS A 34 -11.47 36.19 -1.41
CA HIS A 34 -12.04 35.70 -2.67
C HIS A 34 -11.01 35.63 -3.79
N GLN A 35 -10.07 36.58 -3.83
CA GLN A 35 -8.99 36.61 -4.81
C GLN A 35 -8.07 35.39 -4.66
N PHE A 36 -7.63 35.08 -3.44
CA PHE A 36 -6.80 33.90 -3.17
C PHE A 36 -7.56 32.62 -3.45
N ARG A 37 -8.84 32.55 -3.07
CA ARG A 37 -9.68 31.38 -3.36
C ARG A 37 -9.69 31.05 -4.84
N ASN A 38 -9.97 32.04 -5.70
CA ASN A 38 -10.04 31.81 -7.14
C ASN A 38 -8.67 31.47 -7.71
N LEU A 39 -7.62 32.21 -7.30
CA LEU A 39 -6.25 31.97 -7.76
C LEU A 39 -5.80 30.52 -7.51
N VAL A 40 -6.01 30.02 -6.29
CA VAL A 40 -5.56 28.69 -5.90
C VAL A 40 -6.50 27.60 -6.44
N ARG A 41 -7.82 27.82 -6.43
CA ARG A 41 -8.79 26.86 -6.98
C ARG A 41 -8.54 26.57 -8.46
N ASP A 42 -8.15 27.58 -9.22
CA ASP A 42 -7.99 27.46 -10.67
C ASP A 42 -6.55 27.05 -11.08
N SER A 43 -5.65 26.82 -10.10
CA SER A 43 -4.25 26.42 -10.34
C SER A 43 -3.95 25.01 -9.83
N ALA A 44 -3.91 24.02 -10.73
CA ALA A 44 -3.53 22.64 -10.39
C ALA A 44 -2.10 22.55 -9.82
N GLN A 45 -1.19 23.39 -10.32
CA GLN A 45 0.23 23.35 -9.98
C GLN A 45 0.46 23.56 -8.48
N VAL A 46 -0.30 24.45 -7.83
CA VAL A 46 -0.11 24.70 -6.39
C VAL A 46 -0.40 23.46 -5.56
N TRP A 47 -1.43 22.68 -5.95
CA TRP A 47 -1.80 21.46 -5.23
C TRP A 47 -0.84 20.31 -5.50
N ILE A 48 -0.41 20.13 -6.75
CA ILE A 48 0.54 19.09 -7.14
C ILE A 48 1.92 19.35 -6.55
N HIS A 49 2.31 20.62 -6.41
CA HIS A 49 3.60 21.03 -5.83
C HIS A 49 3.56 21.31 -4.33
N ALA A 50 2.47 20.97 -3.64
CA ALA A 50 2.45 21.00 -2.17
C ALA A 50 3.43 19.96 -1.62
N VAL A 51 4.11 20.27 -0.51
CA VAL A 51 5.09 19.36 0.12
C VAL A 51 4.47 18.02 0.52
N ASP A 52 3.18 18.03 0.85
CA ASP A 52 2.40 16.88 1.26
C ASP A 52 1.28 16.52 0.26
N ALA A 53 1.49 16.83 -1.03
CA ALA A 53 0.55 16.51 -2.11
C ALA A 53 0.16 15.02 -2.21
N TYR A 54 1.03 14.11 -1.73
CA TYR A 54 0.76 12.67 -1.68
C TYR A 54 -0.45 12.31 -0.78
N ARG A 55 -0.89 13.24 0.08
CA ARG A 55 -2.05 13.07 0.97
C ARG A 55 -3.38 13.38 0.30
N LEU A 56 -3.37 13.84 -0.95
CA LEU A 56 -4.60 14.12 -1.69
C LEU A 56 -5.31 12.80 -2.03
N PRO A 57 -6.56 12.58 -1.56
CA PRO A 57 -7.28 11.33 -1.81
C PRO A 57 -7.87 11.30 -3.22
N ALA A 58 -7.02 11.07 -4.23
CA ALA A 58 -7.41 11.00 -5.63
C ALA A 58 -8.50 9.93 -5.88
N PRO A 59 -9.59 10.24 -6.61
CA PRO A 59 -10.61 9.25 -6.91
C PRO A 59 -10.09 8.08 -7.75
N THR A 60 -10.90 7.03 -7.83
CA THR A 60 -10.50 5.80 -8.51
C THR A 60 -10.21 6.01 -9.98
N GLY A 61 -9.02 5.57 -10.40
CA GLY A 61 -8.54 5.72 -11.77
C GLY A 61 -8.16 7.16 -12.16
N ILE A 62 -8.13 8.11 -11.22
CA ILE A 62 -7.66 9.48 -11.46
C ILE A 62 -6.31 9.67 -10.77
N SER A 63 -5.34 10.21 -11.49
CA SER A 63 -4.05 10.65 -10.95
C SER A 63 -4.09 12.14 -10.59
N LEU A 64 -3.18 12.60 -9.72
CA LEU A 64 -3.06 14.05 -9.44
C LEU A 64 -2.73 14.88 -10.69
N SER A 65 -2.06 14.29 -11.68
CA SER A 65 -1.74 14.95 -12.95
C SER A 65 -2.94 15.06 -13.89
N THR A 66 -3.94 14.18 -13.78
CA THR A 66 -5.15 14.17 -14.61
C THR A 66 -6.35 14.83 -13.91
N ALA A 67 -6.27 15.05 -12.61
CA ALA A 67 -7.30 15.73 -11.84
C ALA A 67 -7.44 17.20 -12.25
N SER A 68 -8.69 17.68 -12.38
CA SER A 68 -8.96 19.10 -12.63
C SER A 68 -8.53 19.97 -11.43
N PRO A 69 -8.17 21.25 -11.64
CA PRO A 69 -7.83 22.18 -10.55
C PRO A 69 -8.92 22.25 -9.46
N THR A 70 -10.18 22.32 -9.87
CA THR A 70 -11.34 22.33 -8.97
C THR A 70 -11.43 21.07 -8.12
N LEU A 71 -11.18 19.90 -8.72
CA LEU A 71 -11.16 18.64 -7.99
C LEU A 71 -9.99 18.62 -6.99
N LEU A 72 -8.78 19.02 -7.41
CA LEU A 72 -7.61 19.09 -6.52
C LEU A 72 -7.87 19.97 -5.30
N TYR A 73 -8.51 21.12 -5.48
CA TYR A 73 -8.94 21.96 -4.36
C TYR A 73 -9.90 21.25 -3.39
N GLN A 74 -10.91 20.54 -3.93
CA GLN A 74 -11.84 19.77 -3.10
C GLN A 74 -11.14 18.61 -2.36
N LEU A 75 -10.21 17.93 -3.02
CA LEU A 75 -9.39 16.88 -2.42
C LEU A 75 -8.50 17.44 -1.31
N ALA A 76 -7.91 18.63 -1.50
CA ALA A 76 -7.10 19.29 -0.47
C ALA A 76 -7.93 19.66 0.75
N LEU A 77 -9.13 20.22 0.56
CA LEU A 77 -10.05 20.49 1.66
C LEU A 77 -10.39 19.21 2.45
N LYS A 78 -10.59 18.08 1.74
CA LYS A 78 -10.88 16.78 2.35
C LYS A 78 -9.67 16.23 3.10
N ALA A 79 -8.48 16.31 2.52
CA ALA A 79 -7.23 15.86 3.15
C ALA A 79 -6.98 16.60 4.47
N VAL A 80 -7.08 17.94 4.47
CA VAL A 80 -6.93 18.78 5.67
C VAL A 80 -8.02 18.48 6.70
N ALA A 81 -9.26 18.24 6.28
CA ALA A 81 -10.33 17.86 7.20
C ALA A 81 -10.11 16.47 7.83
N LEU A 82 -9.60 15.51 7.06
CA LEU A 82 -9.25 14.18 7.55
C LEU A 82 -8.09 14.25 8.55
N GLU A 83 -7.05 15.01 8.23
CA GLU A 83 -5.93 15.26 9.14
C GLU A 83 -6.40 15.84 10.47
N ASN A 84 -7.25 16.86 10.45
CA ASN A 84 -7.80 17.43 11.67
C ASN A 84 -8.61 16.41 12.50
N ASN A 85 -9.30 15.48 11.82
CA ASN A 85 -10.02 14.39 12.50
C ASN A 85 -9.04 13.36 13.11
N TRP A 86 -7.96 13.05 12.41
CA TRP A 86 -6.91 12.15 12.88
C TRP A 86 -6.08 12.73 14.02
N SER A 87 -5.84 14.03 14.02
CA SER A 87 -5.17 14.75 15.10
C SER A 87 -6.04 14.91 16.35
N SER A 88 -7.32 14.56 16.27
CA SER A 88 -8.19 14.53 17.45
C SER A 88 -7.90 13.30 18.31
N GLN A 89 -8.10 13.42 19.63
CA GLN A 89 -7.95 12.29 20.56
C GLN A 89 -8.84 11.10 20.18
N PHE A 90 -9.95 11.36 19.47
CA PHE A 90 -10.98 10.38 19.15
C PHE A 90 -11.53 10.61 17.74
N ALA A 91 -11.05 9.86 16.76
CA ALA A 91 -11.62 9.88 15.43
C ALA A 91 -12.94 9.09 15.40
N ARG A 92 -14.04 9.76 15.01
CA ARG A 92 -15.38 9.15 14.97
C ARG A 92 -15.74 8.70 13.55
N PRO A 93 -16.27 7.47 13.37
CA PRO A 93 -16.70 7.03 12.06
C PRO A 93 -17.97 7.80 11.63
N LYS A 94 -17.98 8.26 10.38
CA LYS A 94 -19.14 8.88 9.73
C LYS A 94 -20.05 7.84 9.07
N HIS A 95 -19.47 6.81 8.47
CA HIS A 95 -20.22 5.78 7.76
C HIS A 95 -19.65 4.39 8.04
N VAL A 96 -20.54 3.41 8.15
CA VAL A 96 -20.18 1.99 8.28
C VAL A 96 -20.98 1.22 7.23
N MET A 97 -20.27 0.47 6.40
CA MET A 97 -20.82 -0.26 5.26
C MET A 97 -20.44 -1.73 5.38
N LYS A 98 -21.42 -2.64 5.30
CA LYS A 98 -21.15 -4.07 5.16
C LYS A 98 -20.80 -4.36 3.70
N ILE A 99 -19.59 -4.87 3.46
CA ILE A 99 -19.05 -5.13 2.11
C ILE A 99 -19.42 -6.54 1.65
N ALA A 100 -19.29 -7.51 2.55
CA ALA A 100 -19.53 -8.91 2.26
C ALA A 100 -20.05 -9.65 3.50
N GLN A 101 -20.85 -10.68 3.27
CA GLN A 101 -21.22 -11.62 4.31
C GLN A 101 -20.17 -12.74 4.35
N THR A 102 -19.48 -12.88 5.47
CA THR A 102 -18.58 -14.00 5.73
C THR A 102 -19.41 -15.07 6.44
N ASN A 103 -19.78 -16.11 5.72
CA ASN A 103 -20.21 -17.34 6.38
C ASN A 103 -18.94 -18.14 6.66
N THR A 104 -18.56 -18.23 7.92
CA THR A 104 -17.52 -19.18 8.33
C THR A 104 -18.15 -20.57 8.33
N ARG A 105 -18.14 -21.23 7.18
CA ARG A 105 -18.42 -22.67 7.16
C ARG A 105 -17.28 -23.34 7.91
N LYS A 106 -17.59 -23.92 9.09
CA LYS A 106 -16.65 -24.74 9.86
C LYS A 106 -16.30 -25.99 9.04
N PHE A 107 -15.40 -25.87 8.07
CA PHE A 107 -14.80 -27.00 7.40
C PHE A 107 -13.67 -27.51 8.30
N GLN A 108 -13.74 -28.79 8.65
CA GLN A 108 -12.97 -29.45 9.70
C GLN A 108 -11.43 -29.31 9.64
N TYR A 109 -10.83 -28.64 8.63
CA TYR A 109 -9.37 -28.51 8.55
C TYR A 109 -8.81 -27.17 8.05
N ARG A 110 -9.59 -26.11 7.81
CA ARG A 110 -9.13 -24.72 7.62
C ARG A 110 -10.36 -23.81 7.42
N ASP A 111 -10.57 -22.83 8.31
CA ASP A 111 -11.58 -21.80 8.13
C ASP A 111 -11.13 -20.84 7.00
N ILE A 112 -11.41 -21.20 5.75
CA ILE A 112 -11.26 -20.28 4.61
C ILE A 112 -12.58 -19.52 4.50
N PRO A 113 -12.60 -18.18 4.66
CA PRO A 113 -13.83 -17.43 4.54
C PRO A 113 -14.38 -17.56 3.11
N ASP A 114 -15.70 -17.76 2.98
CA ASP A 114 -16.42 -17.83 1.70
C ASP A 114 -16.21 -16.55 0.84
N THR A 115 -15.76 -15.46 1.46
CA THR A 115 -15.40 -14.22 0.78
C THR A 115 -14.21 -13.55 1.46
N ARG A 116 -13.24 -13.07 0.66
CA ARG A 116 -12.14 -12.24 1.15
C ARG A 116 -11.91 -11.02 0.27
N ILE A 117 -11.45 -9.92 0.87
CA ILE A 117 -10.90 -8.79 0.10
C ILE A 117 -9.53 -9.23 -0.43
N VAL A 118 -9.38 -9.21 -1.75
CA VAL A 118 -8.11 -9.47 -2.43
C VAL A 118 -7.33 -8.19 -2.57
N HIS A 119 -8.02 -7.12 -2.97
CA HIS A 119 -7.38 -5.86 -3.30
C HIS A 119 -8.33 -4.70 -3.06
N ILE A 120 -7.77 -3.56 -2.67
CA ILE A 120 -8.52 -2.31 -2.57
C ILE A 120 -7.95 -1.39 -3.62
N ILE A 121 -8.84 -0.95 -4.50
CA ILE A 121 -8.43 -0.23 -5.68
C ILE A 121 -8.04 1.18 -5.29
N PRO A 122 -6.95 1.70 -5.86
CA PRO A 122 -6.61 3.10 -5.81
C PRO A 122 -7.83 4.00 -6.00
N GLY A 123 -8.19 4.73 -4.96
CA GLY A 123 -9.31 5.66 -4.78
C GLY A 123 -10.20 5.26 -3.61
N ASN A 124 -10.04 4.02 -3.15
CA ASN A 124 -10.84 3.33 -2.15
C ASN A 124 -12.33 3.31 -2.45
N GLU A 125 -12.78 3.65 -3.65
CA GLU A 125 -14.21 3.57 -4.00
C GLU A 125 -14.60 2.17 -4.46
N TRP A 126 -13.63 1.32 -4.77
CA TRP A 126 -13.82 -0.03 -5.26
C TRP A 126 -12.90 -1.02 -4.55
N VAL A 127 -13.39 -2.23 -4.35
CA VAL A 127 -12.61 -3.37 -3.85
C VAL A 127 -12.81 -4.59 -4.73
N ILE A 128 -11.80 -5.44 -4.81
CA ILE A 128 -11.87 -6.74 -5.43
C ILE A 128 -12.09 -7.78 -4.34
N LEU A 129 -13.21 -8.49 -4.45
CA LEU A 129 -13.58 -9.58 -3.57
C LEU A 129 -13.32 -10.91 -4.28
N GLN A 130 -12.73 -11.86 -3.59
CA GLN A 130 -12.69 -13.24 -4.01
C GLN A 130 -13.77 -14.03 -3.28
N ARG A 131 -14.60 -14.70 -4.05
CA ARG A 131 -15.62 -15.64 -3.62
C ARG A 131 -15.28 -17.02 -4.18
N LEU A 132 -16.06 -18.03 -3.79
CA LEU A 132 -15.91 -19.40 -4.30
C LEU A 132 -16.10 -19.49 -5.82
N ASP A 133 -16.94 -18.62 -6.38
CA ASP A 133 -17.32 -18.56 -7.79
C ASP A 133 -16.47 -17.61 -8.64
N GLY A 134 -15.55 -16.84 -8.03
CA GLY A 134 -14.58 -16.03 -8.76
C GLY A 134 -14.24 -14.70 -8.09
N LEU A 135 -13.83 -13.74 -8.92
CA LEU A 135 -13.41 -12.39 -8.49
C LEU A 135 -14.44 -11.34 -8.92
N TYR A 136 -14.76 -10.43 -8.01
CA TYR A 136 -15.83 -9.45 -8.18
C TYR A 136 -15.38 -8.04 -7.78
N PHE A 137 -15.82 -7.05 -8.53
CA PHE A 137 -15.73 -5.65 -8.13
C PHE A 137 -16.92 -5.28 -7.24
N GLN A 138 -16.64 -4.70 -6.08
CA GLN A 138 -17.62 -4.16 -5.16
C GLN A 138 -17.41 -2.67 -4.98
N SER A 139 -18.44 -1.89 -5.31
CA SER A 139 -18.46 -0.45 -5.05
C SER A 139 -18.64 -0.19 -3.56
N LEU A 140 -17.87 0.76 -3.05
CA LEU A 140 -17.91 1.26 -1.67
C LEU A 140 -18.52 2.65 -1.58
N HIS A 141 -19.31 3.04 -2.59
CA HIS A 141 -20.07 4.27 -2.54
C HIS A 141 -21.31 4.10 -1.65
N PRO A 142 -21.59 5.04 -0.71
CA PRO A 142 -22.67 4.90 0.26
C PRO A 142 -24.05 4.65 -0.37
N HIS A 143 -24.26 5.14 -1.58
CA HIS A 143 -25.53 5.06 -2.30
C HIS A 143 -25.65 3.85 -3.25
N THR A 144 -24.57 3.08 -3.44
CA THR A 144 -24.52 1.93 -4.37
C THR A 144 -24.08 0.63 -3.68
N ALA A 145 -23.79 0.69 -2.38
CA ALA A 145 -23.14 -0.31 -1.52
C ALA A 145 -23.72 -1.73 -1.51
N ALA A 146 -24.85 -1.98 -2.16
CA ALA A 146 -25.48 -3.30 -2.22
C ALA A 146 -25.28 -4.03 -3.55
N VAL A 147 -24.69 -3.40 -4.56
CA VAL A 147 -24.54 -4.00 -5.89
C VAL A 147 -23.13 -4.55 -6.03
N SER A 148 -22.99 -5.87 -5.92
CA SER A 148 -21.82 -6.56 -6.46
C SER A 148 -21.94 -6.54 -7.97
N HIS A 149 -21.01 -5.91 -8.66
CA HIS A 149 -21.05 -5.86 -10.10
C HIS A 149 -20.50 -7.17 -10.68
N GLY A 150 -21.26 -7.77 -11.58
CA GLY A 150 -20.84 -8.90 -12.41
C GLY A 150 -19.84 -8.43 -13.46
N GLY A 151 -18.61 -8.13 -13.04
CA GLY A 151 -17.43 -8.03 -13.88
C GLY A 151 -16.46 -9.10 -13.42
N LEU A 152 -16.74 -10.36 -13.79
CA LEU A 152 -15.90 -11.47 -13.39
C LEU A 152 -14.53 -11.26 -14.03
N LEU A 153 -13.49 -11.08 -13.22
CA LEU A 153 -12.13 -11.21 -13.72
C LEU A 153 -11.97 -12.68 -14.07
N ASP A 154 -12.02 -12.98 -15.36
CA ASP A 154 -11.88 -14.35 -15.87
C ASP A 154 -10.43 -14.80 -15.71
N VAL A 155 -10.17 -15.41 -14.56
CA VAL A 155 -8.86 -15.89 -14.13
C VAL A 155 -8.88 -17.39 -13.91
N GLU A 156 -7.84 -18.06 -14.38
CA GLU A 156 -7.60 -19.46 -14.06
C GLU A 156 -7.13 -19.58 -12.59
N GLY A 157 -7.88 -20.31 -11.77
CA GLY A 157 -7.47 -20.70 -10.43
C GLY A 157 -7.80 -19.67 -9.34
N THR A 158 -7.04 -19.73 -8.25
CA THR A 158 -7.23 -18.89 -7.06
C THR A 158 -6.28 -17.70 -7.15
N CYS A 159 -6.81 -16.48 -7.16
CA CYS A 159 -5.98 -15.29 -7.01
C CYS A 159 -5.27 -15.31 -5.66
N ILE A 160 -3.96 -15.21 -5.63
CA ILE A 160 -3.15 -15.22 -4.41
C ILE A 160 -2.62 -13.84 -4.06
N GLU A 161 -2.41 -12.98 -5.06
CA GLU A 161 -1.91 -11.64 -4.89
C GLU A 161 -2.44 -10.73 -6.00
N CYS A 162 -2.60 -9.45 -5.68
CA CYS A 162 -3.06 -8.44 -6.61
C CYS A 162 -2.29 -7.13 -6.41
N SER A 163 -1.97 -6.46 -7.51
CA SER A 163 -1.42 -5.10 -7.50
C SER A 163 -2.11 -4.29 -8.59
N SER A 164 -2.22 -2.99 -8.39
CA SER A 164 -2.81 -2.09 -9.40
C SER A 164 -2.11 -0.75 -9.46
N GLU A 165 -2.20 -0.10 -10.60
CA GLU A 165 -1.71 1.25 -10.79
C GLU A 165 -2.70 2.09 -11.62
N PRO A 166 -2.93 3.37 -11.29
CA PRO A 166 -3.70 4.28 -12.14
C PRO A 166 -3.10 4.45 -13.54
N LEU A 167 -3.95 4.46 -14.56
CA LEU A 167 -3.56 4.82 -15.92
C LEU A 167 -3.19 6.31 -15.98
N ARG A 168 -2.13 6.66 -16.70
CA ARG A 168 -1.65 8.06 -16.80
C ARG A 168 -2.53 8.95 -17.66
N ASP A 169 -3.14 8.39 -18.70
CA ASP A 169 -3.79 9.15 -19.77
C ASP A 169 -5.32 9.04 -19.76
N ARG A 170 -5.89 8.16 -18.92
CA ARG A 170 -7.32 7.85 -18.89
C ARG A 170 -7.80 7.50 -17.49
N LYS A 171 -9.12 7.56 -17.29
CA LYS A 171 -9.79 7.18 -16.05
C LYS A 171 -9.84 5.66 -15.90
N GLY A 172 -8.80 5.08 -15.30
CA GLY A 172 -8.74 3.64 -15.10
C GLY A 172 -7.49 3.20 -14.37
N ILE A 173 -7.33 1.89 -14.27
CA ILE A 173 -6.15 1.26 -13.68
C ILE A 173 -5.64 0.14 -14.58
N VAL A 174 -4.36 -0.17 -14.47
CA VAL A 174 -3.83 -1.49 -14.81
C VAL A 174 -3.87 -2.34 -13.55
N LEU A 175 -4.40 -3.55 -13.68
CA LEU A 175 -4.57 -4.52 -12.62
C LEU A 175 -3.76 -5.77 -12.95
N ALA A 176 -2.84 -6.13 -12.06
CA ALA A 176 -2.10 -7.36 -12.11
C ALA A 176 -2.63 -8.33 -11.07
N LEU A 177 -3.02 -9.52 -11.51
CA LEU A 177 -3.50 -10.62 -10.68
C LEU A 177 -2.55 -11.79 -10.81
N LEU A 178 -1.99 -12.20 -9.68
CA LEU A 178 -1.23 -13.42 -9.62
C LEU A 178 -2.15 -14.53 -9.13
N ASN A 179 -2.38 -15.50 -9.99
CA ASN A 179 -3.28 -16.62 -9.77
C ASN A 179 -2.48 -17.91 -9.67
N THR A 180 -3.01 -18.87 -8.91
CA THR A 180 -2.45 -20.20 -8.84
C THR A 180 -3.51 -21.27 -8.98
N ASP A 181 -3.16 -22.32 -9.72
CA ASP A 181 -3.97 -23.53 -9.78
C ASP A 181 -3.67 -24.40 -8.55
N MET A 182 -4.61 -24.40 -7.60
CA MET A 182 -4.52 -25.18 -6.36
C MET A 182 -4.85 -26.66 -6.54
N SER A 183 -5.23 -27.11 -7.75
CA SER A 183 -5.60 -28.51 -8.01
C SER A 183 -4.44 -29.49 -7.76
N ASN A 184 -3.19 -29.04 -7.95
CA ASN A 184 -2.00 -29.82 -7.66
C ASN A 184 -1.06 -29.09 -6.68
N PRO A 185 -1.07 -29.43 -5.38
CA PRO A 185 -0.26 -28.76 -4.37
C PRO A 185 1.26 -28.95 -4.56
N THR A 186 1.68 -29.88 -5.41
CA THR A 186 3.11 -30.15 -5.70
C THR A 186 3.66 -29.37 -6.89
N LEU A 187 2.78 -28.84 -7.75
CA LEU A 187 3.11 -28.10 -8.96
C LEU A 187 2.32 -26.79 -8.97
N TRP A 188 2.82 -25.80 -8.25
CA TRP A 188 2.23 -24.47 -8.24
C TRP A 188 2.42 -23.83 -9.61
N LYS A 189 1.40 -23.97 -10.46
CA LYS A 189 1.30 -23.21 -11.71
C LYS A 189 0.88 -21.80 -11.33
N MET A 190 1.79 -20.85 -11.52
CA MET A 190 1.53 -19.43 -11.28
C MET A 190 1.26 -18.75 -12.60
N ILE A 191 0.13 -18.04 -12.65
CA ILE A 191 -0.36 -17.36 -13.84
C ILE A 191 -0.53 -15.90 -13.46
N LEU A 192 0.18 -15.02 -14.15
CA LEU A 192 0.01 -13.59 -14.05
C LEU A 192 -0.98 -13.14 -15.12
N SER A 193 -2.11 -12.59 -14.69
CA SER A 193 -3.13 -12.03 -15.57
C SER A 193 -3.16 -10.51 -15.42
N ILE A 194 -3.10 -9.81 -16.54
CA ILE A 194 -3.05 -8.34 -16.58
C ILE A 194 -4.32 -7.83 -17.24
N PHE A 195 -5.01 -6.92 -16.58
CA PHE A 195 -6.25 -6.32 -17.02
C PHE A 195 -6.10 -4.80 -17.04
N GLU A 196 -6.72 -4.16 -18.01
CA GLU A 196 -7.05 -2.74 -17.92
C GLU A 196 -8.50 -2.63 -17.46
N VAL A 197 -8.73 -1.77 -16.48
CA VAL A 197 -10.05 -1.55 -15.90
C VAL A 197 -10.38 -0.08 -15.95
N GLU A 198 -11.40 0.28 -16.72
CA GLU A 198 -11.91 1.65 -16.81
C GLU A 198 -13.11 1.81 -15.88
N PHE A 199 -13.10 2.90 -15.09
CA PHE A 199 -14.16 3.21 -14.14
C PHE A 199 -14.97 4.40 -14.62
N ASN A 200 -16.29 4.29 -14.56
CA ASN A 200 -17.14 5.45 -14.70
C ASN A 200 -17.16 6.24 -13.38
N THR A 201 -16.44 7.35 -13.35
CA THR A 201 -16.33 8.19 -12.14
C THR A 201 -17.58 9.01 -11.84
N GLU A 202 -18.49 9.16 -12.81
CA GLU A 202 -19.71 9.97 -12.65
C GLU A 202 -20.86 9.15 -12.04
N ASP A 203 -20.86 7.84 -12.27
CA ASP A 203 -21.87 6.92 -11.75
C ASP A 203 -21.23 5.63 -11.23
N ALA A 204 -21.08 5.57 -9.91
CA ALA A 204 -20.52 4.41 -9.20
C ALA A 204 -21.44 3.17 -9.22
N SER A 205 -22.64 3.27 -9.81
CA SER A 205 -23.53 2.13 -10.06
C SER A 205 -23.26 1.44 -11.41
N VAL A 206 -22.38 2.00 -12.23
CA VAL A 206 -21.98 1.38 -13.50
C VAL A 206 -20.88 0.37 -13.25
N THR A 207 -21.07 -0.85 -13.78
CA THR A 207 -20.06 -1.90 -13.74
C THR A 207 -18.77 -1.43 -14.44
N PRO A 208 -17.59 -1.61 -13.83
CA PRO A 208 -16.32 -1.27 -14.47
C PRO A 208 -16.15 -2.03 -15.78
N VAL A 209 -15.56 -1.39 -16.80
CA VAL A 209 -15.23 -2.03 -18.06
C VAL A 209 -13.87 -2.71 -17.91
N VAL A 210 -13.85 -4.03 -18.02
CA VAL A 210 -12.65 -4.86 -17.79
C VAL A 210 -12.19 -5.45 -19.11
N VAL A 211 -10.94 -5.20 -19.48
CA VAL A 211 -10.31 -5.76 -20.67
C VAL A 211 -9.08 -6.56 -20.27
N LYS A 212 -9.09 -7.86 -20.53
CA LYS A 212 -7.91 -8.72 -20.31
C LYS A 212 -6.87 -8.40 -21.38
N GLN A 213 -5.74 -7.86 -20.96
CA GLN A 213 -4.66 -7.49 -21.86
C GLN A 213 -3.75 -8.70 -22.12
N LYS A 214 -3.27 -9.33 -21.04
CA LYS A 214 -2.26 -10.39 -21.14
C LYS A 214 -2.44 -11.48 -20.09
N GLU A 215 -1.94 -12.66 -20.42
CA GLU A 215 -1.77 -13.76 -19.49
C GLU A 215 -0.37 -14.36 -19.69
N ILE A 216 0.38 -14.44 -18.59
CA ILE A 216 1.79 -14.83 -18.59
C ILE A 216 1.96 -15.96 -17.59
N LYS A 217 2.45 -17.11 -18.05
CA LYS A 217 2.76 -18.23 -17.16
C LYS A 217 4.14 -18.00 -16.55
N LEU A 218 4.20 -17.83 -15.24
CA LEU A 218 5.45 -17.68 -14.53
C LEU A 218 6.18 -19.02 -14.41
N PRO A 219 7.51 -19.01 -14.17
CA PRO A 219 8.25 -20.23 -13.90
C PRO A 219 7.60 -21.05 -12.78
N THR A 220 7.45 -22.36 -12.99
CA THR A 220 6.99 -23.26 -11.94
C THR A 220 8.16 -23.67 -11.07
N TYR A 221 7.91 -23.81 -9.78
CA TYR A 221 8.92 -24.22 -8.82
C TYR A 221 8.50 -25.53 -8.16
N PRO A 222 8.68 -26.68 -8.85
CA PRO A 222 8.22 -27.96 -8.36
C PRO A 222 8.88 -28.30 -7.01
N GLY A 223 8.07 -28.77 -6.06
CA GLY A 223 8.56 -29.21 -4.74
C GLY A 223 8.97 -28.11 -3.78
N LEU A 224 8.81 -26.82 -4.13
CA LEU A 224 9.09 -25.74 -3.18
C LEU A 224 7.92 -25.51 -2.22
N SER A 225 8.22 -25.47 -0.92
CA SER A 225 7.31 -24.95 0.09
C SER A 225 7.29 -23.42 0.01
N ILE A 226 6.41 -22.87 -0.82
CA ILE A 226 6.18 -21.42 -0.94
C ILE A 226 5.70 -20.88 0.42
N ARG A 227 6.39 -19.83 0.89
CA ARG A 227 6.10 -19.13 2.14
C ARG A 227 5.35 -17.84 1.91
N ARG A 228 5.78 -17.06 0.91
CA ARG A 228 5.20 -15.76 0.57
C ARG A 228 5.24 -15.55 -0.92
N VAL A 229 4.23 -14.85 -1.40
CA VAL A 229 4.14 -14.38 -2.77
C VAL A 229 3.77 -12.90 -2.73
N ARG A 230 4.43 -12.08 -3.54
CA ARG A 230 4.13 -10.66 -3.74
C ARG A 230 4.15 -10.33 -5.22
N ALA A 231 3.33 -9.37 -5.62
CA ALA A 231 3.29 -8.84 -6.97
C ALA A 231 3.22 -7.32 -6.85
N SER A 232 3.99 -6.62 -7.69
CA SER A 232 3.99 -5.16 -7.76
C SER A 232 4.04 -4.73 -9.21
N ILE A 233 3.11 -3.87 -9.61
CA ILE A 233 3.06 -3.28 -10.95
C ILE A 233 3.37 -1.79 -10.87
N LYS A 234 4.25 -1.32 -11.76
CA LYS A 234 4.57 0.09 -11.95
C LYS A 234 4.99 0.37 -13.39
N GLY A 235 4.27 1.25 -14.06
CA GLY A 235 4.35 1.54 -15.47
C GLY A 235 4.30 0.24 -16.31
N PRO A 236 5.25 0.05 -17.24
CA PRO A 236 5.32 -1.15 -18.06
C PRO A 236 5.87 -2.36 -17.28
N TYR A 237 6.42 -2.16 -16.08
CA TYR A 237 7.13 -3.18 -15.33
C TYR A 237 6.25 -3.81 -14.26
N LEU A 238 6.47 -5.11 -14.08
CA LEU A 238 5.88 -5.91 -13.04
C LEU A 238 6.94 -6.80 -12.42
N ALA A 239 6.98 -6.84 -11.09
CA ALA A 239 7.82 -7.76 -10.34
C ALA A 239 6.95 -8.72 -9.53
N CYS A 240 7.17 -10.01 -9.72
CA CYS A 240 6.63 -11.08 -8.89
C CYS A 240 7.73 -11.63 -8.01
N PHE A 241 7.46 -11.76 -6.73
CA PHE A 241 8.40 -12.27 -5.75
C PHE A 241 7.83 -13.51 -5.10
N ILE A 242 8.63 -14.58 -5.07
CA ILE A 242 8.24 -15.86 -4.49
C ILE A 242 9.32 -16.25 -3.49
N SER A 243 8.99 -16.18 -2.20
CA SER A 243 9.86 -16.68 -1.13
C SER A 243 9.49 -18.12 -0.82
N ALA A 244 10.47 -19.02 -0.87
CA ALA A 244 10.33 -20.44 -0.55
C ALA A 244 11.34 -20.86 0.52
N LYS A 245 10.94 -21.82 1.36
CA LYS A 245 11.73 -22.26 2.53
C LYS A 245 13.16 -22.72 2.16
N ASP A 246 13.30 -23.42 1.04
CA ASP A 246 14.52 -24.14 0.69
C ASP A 246 15.31 -23.49 -0.46
N PHE A 247 14.75 -22.45 -1.10
CA PHE A 247 15.32 -21.81 -2.30
C PHE A 247 15.55 -20.30 -2.13
N GLY A 248 15.06 -19.70 -1.03
CA GLY A 248 15.13 -18.25 -0.83
C GLY A 248 14.08 -17.54 -1.66
N THR A 249 14.42 -16.35 -2.16
CA THR A 249 13.50 -15.51 -2.94
C THR A 249 13.82 -15.58 -4.43
N ALA A 250 12.85 -16.02 -5.23
CA ALA A 250 12.87 -15.89 -6.68
C ALA A 250 12.12 -14.62 -7.10
N ILE A 251 12.66 -13.90 -8.07
CA ILE A 251 12.09 -12.64 -8.57
C ILE A 251 11.85 -12.81 -10.06
N SER A 252 10.60 -12.71 -10.52
CA SER A 252 10.30 -12.61 -11.95
C SER A 252 10.02 -11.16 -12.30
N ILE A 253 10.74 -10.62 -13.27
CA ILE A 253 10.54 -9.26 -13.77
C ILE A 253 9.95 -9.36 -15.17
N VAL A 254 8.89 -8.61 -15.41
CA VAL A 254 8.16 -8.61 -16.68
C VAL A 254 7.98 -7.16 -17.11
N ASN A 255 8.38 -6.84 -18.34
CA ASN A 255 7.84 -5.68 -19.04
C ASN A 255 6.65 -6.18 -19.86
N TRP A 256 5.45 -5.93 -19.34
CA TRP A 256 4.24 -6.50 -19.90
C TRP A 256 3.83 -5.82 -21.19
N GLN A 257 4.30 -4.62 -21.48
CA GLN A 257 3.98 -3.93 -22.73
C GLN A 257 4.81 -4.48 -23.89
N GLU A 258 6.08 -4.77 -23.64
CA GLU A 258 7.05 -5.22 -24.67
C GLU A 258 7.13 -6.74 -24.83
N ASP A 259 6.36 -7.52 -24.04
CA ASP A 259 6.46 -8.99 -24.01
C ASP A 259 7.88 -9.49 -23.70
N THR A 260 8.55 -8.78 -22.79
CA THR A 260 9.89 -9.15 -22.31
C THR A 260 9.85 -9.46 -20.81
N GLY A 261 10.74 -10.32 -20.35
CA GLY A 261 10.82 -10.70 -18.95
C GLY A 261 11.89 -11.74 -18.67
N ALA A 262 12.31 -11.80 -17.41
CA ALA A 262 13.35 -12.70 -16.97
C ALA A 262 13.13 -13.17 -15.54
N LEU A 263 13.70 -14.34 -15.24
CA LEU A 263 13.92 -14.75 -13.86
C LEU A 263 15.16 -14.03 -13.35
N ALA A 264 14.93 -13.07 -12.47
CA ALA A 264 15.95 -12.26 -11.88
C ALA A 264 16.56 -12.96 -10.65
N VAL A 265 17.89 -13.06 -10.64
CA VAL A 265 18.68 -13.69 -9.58
C VAL A 265 19.61 -12.63 -8.98
N LEU A 266 19.57 -12.51 -7.66
CA LEU A 266 20.54 -11.74 -6.90
C LEU A 266 21.72 -12.64 -6.57
N ASP A 267 22.95 -12.18 -6.81
CA ASP A 267 24.12 -12.98 -6.48
C ASP A 267 24.25 -13.12 -4.96
N SER A 268 24.41 -14.35 -4.51
CA SER A 268 24.61 -14.68 -3.11
C SER A 268 25.88 -14.04 -2.54
N SER A 269 26.90 -13.80 -3.37
CA SER A 269 28.12 -13.08 -2.95
C SER A 269 27.80 -11.62 -2.61
N ASP A 270 27.06 -10.93 -3.48
CA ASP A 270 26.73 -9.51 -3.32
C ASP A 270 25.88 -9.31 -2.06
N ILE A 271 24.93 -10.22 -1.84
CA ILE A 271 24.12 -10.25 -0.62
C ILE A 271 25.00 -10.53 0.60
N SER A 272 25.89 -11.52 0.52
CA SER A 272 26.78 -11.88 1.63
C SER A 272 27.69 -10.72 2.02
N GLU A 273 28.21 -9.97 1.06
CA GLU A 273 29.00 -8.76 1.28
C GLU A 273 28.21 -7.70 2.05
N LEU A 274 26.93 -7.51 1.72
CA LEU A 274 26.06 -6.63 2.49
C LEU A 274 25.89 -7.08 3.94
N PHE A 275 26.08 -8.36 4.25
CA PHE A 275 26.03 -8.92 5.61
C PHE A 275 27.42 -9.25 6.21
N ALA A 276 28.52 -8.93 5.52
CA ALA A 276 29.86 -9.49 5.76
C ALA A 276 30.56 -9.12 7.09
N ASN A 277 29.91 -8.35 7.96
CA ASN A 277 30.35 -8.26 9.35
C ASN A 277 30.12 -9.56 10.13
N ASP A 278 29.43 -10.55 9.55
CA ASP A 278 29.15 -11.85 10.18
C ASP A 278 29.96 -12.97 9.50
N ARG A 279 31.28 -13.00 9.75
CA ARG A 279 32.25 -13.97 9.19
C ARG A 279 32.03 -15.44 9.60
N SER A 280 30.90 -15.76 10.21
CA SER A 280 30.68 -17.01 10.95
C SER A 280 29.90 -18.10 10.22
N SER A 281 29.34 -17.86 9.02
CA SER A 281 28.54 -18.89 8.31
C SER A 281 29.03 -19.21 6.92
N THR A 282 29.30 -20.50 6.70
CA THR A 282 29.63 -21.12 5.41
C THR A 282 28.40 -21.47 4.56
N SER A 283 27.18 -21.20 5.04
CA SER A 283 25.94 -21.44 4.29
C SER A 283 25.58 -20.24 3.41
N THR A 284 25.15 -20.50 2.16
CA THR A 284 24.58 -19.50 1.27
C THR A 284 23.44 -18.74 1.96
N PRO A 285 23.41 -17.39 1.91
CA PRO A 285 22.38 -16.62 2.57
C PRO A 285 21.03 -16.83 1.88
N LEU A 286 20.11 -17.52 2.54
CA LEU A 286 18.71 -17.55 2.13
C LEU A 286 18.05 -16.23 2.52
N LEU A 287 17.88 -15.33 1.54
CA LEU A 287 17.08 -14.13 1.72
C LEU A 287 15.60 -14.50 1.80
N ASP A 288 14.96 -14.16 2.92
CA ASP A 288 13.51 -14.16 3.04
C ASP A 288 12.98 -12.78 2.70
N LEU A 289 12.39 -12.63 1.51
CA LEU A 289 11.70 -11.40 1.16
C LEU A 289 10.46 -11.23 2.03
N ILE A 290 10.37 -10.05 2.64
CA ILE A 290 9.16 -9.63 3.36
C ILE A 290 8.24 -8.85 2.43
N ASP A 291 8.81 -7.95 1.63
CA ASP A 291 8.04 -7.04 0.77
C ASP A 291 8.87 -6.54 -0.42
N GLY A 292 8.24 -6.12 -1.51
CA GLY A 292 8.92 -5.63 -2.70
C GLY A 292 8.03 -4.82 -3.64
N HIS A 293 8.57 -3.72 -4.18
CA HIS A 293 7.85 -2.77 -5.03
C HIS A 293 8.68 -2.32 -6.24
N VAL A 294 8.02 -2.13 -7.38
CA VAL A 294 8.63 -1.51 -8.58
C VAL A 294 8.45 0.00 -8.54
N ILE A 295 9.49 0.75 -8.91
CA ILE A 295 9.47 2.22 -8.90
C ILE A 295 9.84 2.82 -10.25
N ASP A 296 9.13 3.90 -10.61
CA ASP A 296 8.98 4.45 -11.97
C ASP A 296 10.06 5.46 -12.39
N SER A 297 10.59 6.27 -11.46
CA SER A 297 11.47 7.40 -11.80
C SER A 297 12.83 6.98 -12.38
N ASP A 298 13.25 5.75 -12.09
CA ASP A 298 14.38 5.00 -12.65
C ASP A 298 13.96 3.54 -12.41
N PRO A 299 13.73 2.66 -13.40
CA PRO A 299 13.09 1.37 -13.15
C PRO A 299 13.94 0.55 -12.20
N HIS A 300 13.53 0.47 -10.94
CA HIS A 300 14.22 -0.28 -9.91
C HIS A 300 13.21 -0.98 -9.02
N ILE A 301 13.69 -2.05 -8.41
CA ILE A 301 12.95 -2.85 -7.45
C ILE A 301 13.48 -2.50 -6.08
N MET A 302 12.61 -1.95 -5.24
CA MET A 302 12.89 -1.85 -3.81
C MET A 302 12.38 -3.09 -3.10
N MET A 303 13.21 -3.65 -2.23
CA MET A 303 12.94 -4.89 -1.53
C MET A 303 13.30 -4.78 -0.07
N LYS A 304 12.43 -5.33 0.77
CA LYS A 304 12.70 -5.56 2.17
C LYS A 304 13.03 -7.04 2.37
N VAL A 305 14.28 -7.31 2.73
CA VAL A 305 14.79 -8.68 2.88
C VAL A 305 15.17 -8.95 4.33
N THR A 306 15.04 -10.21 4.75
CA THR A 306 15.51 -10.69 6.05
C THR A 306 16.56 -11.76 5.87
N TYR A 307 17.64 -11.65 6.63
CA TYR A 307 18.69 -12.65 6.72
C TYR A 307 19.17 -12.77 8.17
N LYS A 308 19.17 -13.97 8.74
CA LYS A 308 19.57 -14.24 10.15
C LYS A 308 18.94 -13.26 11.16
N LYS A 309 17.65 -12.94 11.02
CA LYS A 309 16.90 -11.95 11.83
C LYS A 309 17.30 -10.48 11.65
N ARG A 310 18.31 -10.18 10.82
CA ARG A 310 18.59 -8.82 10.36
C ARG A 310 17.74 -8.52 9.14
N GLN A 311 17.23 -7.30 9.07
CA GLN A 311 16.45 -6.85 7.92
C GLN A 311 17.21 -5.75 7.18
N LEU A 312 17.09 -5.69 5.87
CA LEU A 312 17.66 -4.62 5.05
C LEU A 312 16.63 -4.12 4.04
N ILE A 313 16.73 -2.83 3.72
CA ILE A 313 16.06 -2.24 2.56
C ILE A 313 17.09 -2.13 1.44
N LEU A 314 16.84 -2.88 0.37
CA LEU A 314 17.67 -2.94 -0.82
C LEU A 314 16.93 -2.27 -1.96
N SER A 315 17.68 -1.61 -2.85
CA SER A 315 17.18 -1.31 -4.19
C SER A 315 18.07 -1.94 -5.24
N VAL A 316 17.44 -2.36 -6.33
CA VAL A 316 18.11 -3.04 -7.43
C VAL A 316 17.57 -2.49 -8.73
N LYS A 317 18.44 -1.97 -9.58
CA LYS A 317 18.03 -1.45 -10.89
C LYS A 317 17.55 -2.59 -11.79
N ILE A 318 16.43 -2.36 -12.45
CA ILE A 318 15.94 -3.20 -13.55
C ILE A 318 16.74 -2.80 -14.79
N PRO A 319 17.40 -3.76 -15.46
CA PRO A 319 18.09 -3.47 -16.71
C PRO A 319 17.14 -2.90 -17.76
N PRO A 320 17.58 -1.92 -18.56
CA PRO A 320 16.72 -1.22 -19.52
C PRO A 320 16.21 -2.13 -20.64
N SER A 321 16.88 -3.25 -20.89
CA SER A 321 16.46 -4.28 -21.83
C SER A 321 16.26 -5.61 -21.11
N LEU A 322 15.06 -6.17 -21.25
CA LEU A 322 14.74 -7.51 -20.80
C LEU A 322 14.67 -8.46 -22.02
N PRO A 323 15.01 -9.75 -21.85
CA PRO A 323 14.90 -10.72 -22.92
C PRO A 323 13.42 -11.01 -23.25
N PRO A 324 13.08 -11.45 -24.48
CA PRO A 324 11.71 -11.77 -24.85
C PRO A 324 11.15 -12.91 -23.99
N LEU A 325 9.86 -12.81 -23.66
CA LEU A 325 9.14 -13.88 -22.98
C LEU A 325 9.04 -15.12 -23.88
N PRO A 326 9.05 -16.33 -23.31
CA PRO A 326 8.93 -17.55 -24.10
C PRO A 326 7.56 -17.64 -24.80
N LEU A 327 7.60 -17.80 -26.13
CA LEU A 327 6.42 -18.00 -26.97
C LEU A 327 5.91 -19.46 -26.82
N GLY A 328 4.70 -19.67 -26.31
CA GLY A 328 3.98 -20.95 -26.49
C GLY A 328 3.48 -21.67 -25.22
N HIS A 329 2.37 -22.42 -25.35
CA HIS A 329 1.54 -22.91 -24.25
C HIS A 329 2.05 -24.12 -23.44
N HIS A 330 3.12 -24.81 -23.87
CA HIS A 330 3.58 -26.05 -23.24
C HIS A 330 4.91 -25.88 -22.49
N ASP A 331 4.82 -26.05 -21.16
CA ASP A 331 5.90 -26.08 -20.16
C ASP A 331 6.96 -24.96 -20.23
N GLN A 332 6.50 -23.72 -20.08
CA GLN A 332 7.34 -22.51 -20.05
C GLN A 332 8.29 -22.42 -18.84
N SER A 333 8.19 -23.33 -17.86
CA SER A 333 8.91 -23.23 -16.59
C SER A 333 10.44 -23.15 -16.73
N ARG A 334 10.99 -23.78 -17.78
CA ARG A 334 12.43 -23.80 -18.09
C ARG A 334 12.85 -22.82 -19.19
N ALA A 335 11.90 -22.12 -19.80
CA ALA A 335 12.13 -21.29 -20.97
C ALA A 335 12.41 -19.81 -20.63
N TRP A 336 12.28 -19.43 -19.35
CA TRP A 336 12.61 -18.07 -18.92
C TRP A 336 14.13 -17.86 -18.89
N SER A 337 14.55 -16.74 -19.47
CA SER A 337 15.95 -16.32 -19.39
C SER A 337 16.30 -15.94 -17.95
N ILE A 338 17.49 -16.35 -17.49
CA ILE A 338 18.01 -15.95 -16.17
C ILE A 338 18.77 -14.63 -16.33
N LEU A 339 18.34 -13.63 -15.59
CA LEU A 339 18.96 -12.31 -15.54
C LEU A 339 19.65 -12.13 -14.19
N ARG A 340 20.97 -11.93 -14.21
CA ARG A 340 21.68 -11.50 -13.01
C ARG A 340 21.44 -10.01 -12.82
N LEU A 341 20.85 -9.65 -11.70
CA LEU A 341 20.66 -8.25 -11.35
C LEU A 341 21.98 -7.62 -10.92
N PRO A 342 22.15 -6.30 -11.11
CA PRO A 342 23.31 -5.60 -10.56
C PRO A 342 23.34 -5.69 -9.03
N PRO A 343 24.51 -5.50 -8.41
CA PRO A 343 24.63 -5.54 -6.95
C PRO A 343 23.61 -4.61 -6.29
N PRO A 344 22.85 -5.10 -5.29
CA PRO A 344 21.87 -4.28 -4.58
C PRO A 344 22.55 -3.13 -3.85
N THR A 345 21.95 -1.94 -3.94
CA THR A 345 22.35 -0.82 -3.09
C THR A 345 21.57 -0.89 -1.77
N THR A 346 22.27 -0.80 -0.65
CA THR A 346 21.63 -0.78 0.67
C THR A 346 21.25 0.65 0.99
N HIS A 347 19.95 0.91 1.18
CA HIS A 347 19.47 2.23 1.59
C HIS A 347 19.48 2.40 3.10
N TYR A 348 19.15 1.34 3.83
CA TYR A 348 19.02 1.44 5.26
C TYR A 348 19.22 0.08 5.96
N ARG A 349 19.95 0.13 7.07
CA ARG A 349 20.14 -0.98 8.01
C ARG A 349 19.56 -0.55 9.35
N PRO A 350 18.58 -1.29 9.91
CA PRO A 350 18.05 -0.99 11.22
C PRO A 350 19.13 -1.29 12.28
N PRO A 351 19.19 -0.54 13.38
CA PRO A 351 19.99 -0.91 14.55
C PRO A 351 19.72 -2.36 15.00
N ASP A 352 20.70 -3.02 15.61
CA ASP A 352 20.51 -4.39 16.10
C ASP A 352 19.36 -4.44 17.13
N GLY A 353 18.49 -5.46 17.02
CA GLY A 353 17.29 -5.61 17.86
C GLY A 353 16.01 -5.00 17.25
N LEU A 354 16.15 -4.19 16.21
CA LEU A 354 15.04 -3.55 15.52
C LEU A 354 14.67 -4.28 14.22
N MET A 355 13.36 -4.48 14.00
CA MET A 355 12.80 -5.08 12.78
C MET A 355 11.85 -4.11 12.10
N PHE A 356 11.87 -4.04 10.78
CA PHE A 356 10.87 -3.29 10.02
C PHE A 356 9.52 -4.02 10.03
N ALA A 357 8.45 -3.24 9.97
CA ALA A 357 7.09 -3.73 9.72
C ALA A 357 6.79 -3.91 8.23
N SER A 358 7.05 -2.91 7.39
CA SER A 358 6.75 -2.92 5.95
C SER A 358 7.68 -2.06 5.12
N LEU A 359 7.57 -2.17 3.79
CA LEU A 359 8.11 -1.22 2.83
C LEU A 359 6.95 -0.44 2.19
N ILE A 360 7.02 0.89 2.23
CA ILE A 360 6.00 1.79 1.71
C ILE A 360 6.67 2.76 0.72
N PRO A 361 6.41 2.67 -0.60
CA PRO A 361 6.87 3.69 -1.54
C PRO A 361 5.96 4.93 -1.48
N ILE A 362 6.46 6.08 -1.05
CA ILE A 362 5.74 7.37 -1.18
C ILE A 362 6.29 8.14 -2.38
N TYR A 363 5.38 8.47 -3.31
CA TYR A 363 5.68 9.34 -4.43
C TYR A 363 5.39 10.79 -4.06
N ALA A 364 6.44 11.61 -3.96
CA ALA A 364 6.30 13.06 -3.96
C ALA A 364 6.30 13.54 -5.42
N PRO A 365 5.19 14.06 -5.97
CA PRO A 365 5.09 14.43 -7.38
C PRO A 365 5.97 15.63 -7.81
N ALA A 366 6.48 16.41 -6.85
CA ALA A 366 7.12 17.71 -7.11
C ALA A 366 8.65 17.70 -7.11
N GLN A 367 9.27 16.66 -6.54
CA GLN A 367 10.71 16.54 -6.43
C GLN A 367 11.02 15.10 -6.81
N HIS A 368 12.03 14.85 -7.66
CA HIS A 368 12.48 13.50 -8.04
C HIS A 368 13.06 12.68 -6.86
N HIS A 369 12.52 12.88 -5.66
CA HIS A 369 12.88 12.27 -4.40
C HIS A 369 11.86 11.20 -4.08
N LEU A 370 12.32 9.96 -4.20
CA LEU A 370 11.74 8.83 -3.53
C LEU A 370 11.88 9.06 -2.03
N SER A 371 10.74 9.24 -1.36
CA SER A 371 10.68 9.27 0.09
C SER A 371 10.15 7.91 0.53
N ILE A 372 11.00 7.14 1.22
CA ILE A 372 10.62 5.91 1.89
C ILE A 372 10.12 6.34 3.27
N LEU A 373 8.83 6.14 3.55
CA LEU A 373 8.18 6.46 4.84
C LEU A 373 7.17 5.32 5.03
N GLU A 374 7.25 4.37 5.94
CA GLU A 374 7.55 4.42 7.38
C GLU A 374 8.21 3.10 7.82
N CYS A 375 9.37 3.17 8.45
CA CYS A 375 9.96 2.03 9.13
C CYS A 375 9.46 1.99 10.57
N PHE A 376 8.54 1.08 10.90
CA PHE A 376 8.12 0.88 12.28
C PHE A 376 9.06 -0.07 13.01
N PHE A 377 9.54 0.38 14.15
CA PHE A 377 10.41 -0.36 15.06
C PHE A 377 9.63 -0.85 16.27
N TRP A 378 10.00 -2.02 16.79
CA TRP A 378 9.46 -2.54 18.04
C TRP A 378 10.58 -3.08 18.91
N GLU A 379 10.89 -2.36 19.99
CA GLU A 379 11.75 -2.85 21.06
C GLU A 379 10.89 -3.31 22.23
N LYS A 380 11.12 -4.52 22.75
CA LYS A 380 10.52 -4.91 24.03
C LYS A 380 11.24 -4.16 25.16
N PRO A 381 10.53 -3.47 26.08
CA PRO A 381 9.08 -3.34 26.18
C PRO A 381 8.56 -2.06 25.49
N ALA A 382 7.66 -2.25 24.51
CA ALA A 382 6.76 -1.26 23.91
C ALA A 382 7.35 0.13 23.57
N ARG A 383 8.44 0.17 22.80
CA ARG A 383 8.89 1.40 22.13
C ARG A 383 8.69 1.30 20.62
N GLY A 384 7.86 2.19 20.09
CA GLY A 384 7.67 2.41 18.66
C GLY A 384 8.53 3.57 18.18
N THR A 385 9.34 3.36 17.15
CA THR A 385 10.05 4.43 16.44
C THR A 385 9.63 4.38 14.98
N ILE A 386 9.41 5.54 14.35
CA ILE A 386 9.19 5.66 12.91
C ILE A 386 10.47 6.26 12.31
N ILE A 387 11.04 5.62 11.29
CA ILE A 387 12.16 6.22 10.54
C ILE A 387 11.75 6.44 9.09
N THR A 388 12.00 7.65 8.63
CA THR A 388 11.87 8.09 7.25
C THR A 388 13.24 8.02 6.57
N CYS A 389 13.33 7.45 5.37
CA CYS A 389 14.57 7.40 4.59
C CYS A 389 14.31 7.98 3.21
N THR A 390 15.11 8.95 2.76
CA THR A 390 15.03 9.48 1.39
C THR A 390 16.13 8.84 0.54
N THR A 391 15.82 8.43 -0.70
CA THR A 391 16.77 7.67 -1.53
C THR A 391 17.92 8.52 -2.09
N ASN A 392 17.83 9.85 -2.00
CA ASN A 392 18.78 10.77 -2.65
C ASN A 392 19.70 11.52 -1.68
N SER A 393 19.68 11.19 -0.38
CA SER A 393 20.63 11.76 0.60
C SER A 393 21.61 10.69 1.09
N PRO A 394 22.93 10.93 1.06
CA PRO A 394 23.93 10.02 1.64
C PRO A 394 23.85 9.92 3.17
N LEU A 395 23.06 10.78 3.81
CA LEU A 395 22.73 10.74 5.23
C LEU A 395 21.21 10.57 5.38
N PRO A 396 20.72 9.45 5.96
CA PRO A 396 19.32 9.36 6.30
C PRO A 396 19.00 10.48 7.29
N LEU A 397 17.99 11.30 6.99
CA LEU A 397 17.45 12.24 7.95
C LEU A 397 16.60 11.41 8.92
N VAL A 398 17.28 10.79 9.89
CA VAL A 398 16.64 9.97 10.92
C VAL A 398 15.97 10.90 11.91
N GLN A 399 14.67 11.14 11.73
CA GLN A 399 13.85 11.66 12.81
C GLN A 399 13.40 10.48 13.67
N THR A 400 13.94 10.36 14.87
CA THR A 400 13.45 9.44 15.90
C THR A 400 12.51 10.20 16.82
N SER A 401 11.22 9.84 16.82
CA SER A 401 10.30 10.26 17.88
C SER A 401 10.04 9.07 18.81
N GLU A 402 10.31 9.26 20.09
CA GLU A 402 9.98 8.29 21.14
C GLU A 402 8.54 8.53 21.59
N THR A 403 7.70 7.49 21.60
CA THR A 403 6.37 7.59 22.21
C THR A 403 6.12 6.52 23.24
N THR A 404 5.52 6.96 24.35
CA THR A 404 4.97 6.11 25.41
C THR A 404 3.51 5.79 25.09
N LEU A 405 3.06 4.59 25.47
CA LEU A 405 1.65 4.21 25.33
C LEU A 405 0.74 5.17 26.11
N PRO A 406 -0.49 5.44 25.64
CA PRO A 406 -1.42 6.28 26.37
C PRO A 406 -1.76 5.67 27.75
N PRO A 407 -1.97 6.51 28.79
CA PRO A 407 -2.30 6.03 30.13
C PRO A 407 -3.59 5.16 30.10
N GLY A 408 -3.52 3.94 30.65
CA GLY A 408 -4.62 2.97 30.68
C GLY A 408 -4.53 1.82 29.65
N SER A 409 -3.45 1.73 28.86
CA SER A 409 -3.18 0.57 28.00
C SER A 409 -2.78 -0.68 28.82
N ALA A 410 -3.17 -1.88 28.36
CA ALA A 410 -2.88 -3.15 29.02
C ALA A 410 -1.38 -3.37 29.34
N GLU A 411 -1.09 -4.22 30.34
CA GLU A 411 0.26 -4.75 30.56
C GLU A 411 0.84 -5.28 29.23
N PRO A 412 2.14 -5.03 28.96
CA PRO A 412 2.77 -5.29 27.66
C PRO A 412 2.71 -6.76 27.19
N ASP A 413 2.41 -7.70 28.10
CA ASP A 413 2.37 -9.14 27.82
C ASP A 413 1.09 -9.61 27.09
N ARG A 414 0.08 -8.75 26.90
CA ARG A 414 -1.17 -9.09 26.20
C ARG A 414 -1.51 -8.22 24.98
N LEU A 415 -0.60 -7.34 24.57
CA LEU A 415 -0.73 -6.60 23.32
C LEU A 415 -0.68 -7.56 22.12
N ARG A 416 -1.76 -7.63 21.33
CA ARG A 416 -1.70 -8.19 19.97
C ARG A 416 -1.52 -7.04 19.00
N VAL A 417 -0.28 -6.85 18.56
CA VAL A 417 0.05 -5.93 17.47
C VAL A 417 -0.19 -6.67 16.17
N TYR A 418 -1.10 -6.16 15.35
CA TYR A 418 -1.31 -6.65 14.00
C TYR A 418 -0.64 -5.67 13.03
N LEU A 419 0.30 -6.19 12.26
CA LEU A 419 0.73 -5.49 11.05
C LEU A 419 -0.33 -5.72 10.01
N VAL A 420 -1.15 -4.69 9.81
CA VAL A 420 -2.16 -4.69 8.76
C VAL A 420 -1.49 -4.12 7.52
N PRO A 421 -1.46 -4.85 6.39
CA PRO A 421 -1.02 -4.28 5.13
C PRO A 421 -1.91 -3.08 4.82
N GLY A 422 -1.30 -1.91 4.77
CA GLY A 422 -2.01 -0.73 4.40
C GLY A 422 -1.97 -0.58 2.90
N LEU A 423 -3.09 -0.08 2.41
CA LEU A 423 -3.42 -0.07 1.01
C LEU A 423 -2.62 1.08 0.43
N TRP A 424 -2.05 0.94 -0.77
CA TRP A 424 -1.24 1.97 -1.43
C TRP A 424 0.18 2.15 -0.93
N GLY A 425 0.76 1.09 -0.40
CA GLY A 425 2.07 1.17 0.21
C GLY A 425 1.95 1.50 1.69
N HIS A 426 1.02 2.34 2.17
CA HIS A 426 0.98 2.85 3.56
C HIS A 426 0.62 1.83 4.66
N ASN A 427 1.47 0.88 5.03
CA ASN A 427 1.20 0.04 6.20
C ASN A 427 1.10 0.88 7.49
N HIS A 428 0.03 0.72 8.25
CA HIS A 428 -0.10 1.30 9.58
C HIS A 428 0.07 0.22 10.65
N VAL A 429 0.82 0.52 11.71
CA VAL A 429 0.86 -0.33 12.90
C VAL A 429 -0.46 -0.21 13.63
N ILE A 430 -1.24 -1.27 13.59
CA ILE A 430 -2.47 -1.39 14.36
C ILE A 430 -2.19 -2.24 15.58
N THR A 431 -2.31 -1.62 16.74
CA THR A 431 -2.39 -2.37 17.99
C THR A 431 -3.86 -2.56 18.32
N GLN A 432 -4.33 -3.81 18.36
CA GLN A 432 -5.64 -4.10 18.91
C GLN A 432 -5.50 -4.09 20.44
N LEU A 433 -6.01 -3.03 21.07
CA LEU A 433 -6.05 -2.94 22.52
C LEU A 433 -7.43 -3.41 22.99
N ARG A 434 -7.47 -4.48 23.79
CA ARG A 434 -8.64 -4.76 24.64
C ARG A 434 -8.51 -3.87 25.88
N GLN A 435 -9.34 -2.83 26.00
CA GLN A 435 -9.44 -2.05 27.24
C GLN A 435 -10.21 -2.84 28.31
N TYR A 436 -9.61 -3.03 29.49
CA TYR A 436 -10.16 -3.84 30.59
C TYR A 436 -11.38 -3.17 31.27
N GLU A 437 -11.46 -1.84 31.26
CA GLU A 437 -12.49 -1.10 32.00
C GLU A 437 -13.81 -0.92 31.24
N THR A 438 -13.80 -0.99 29.91
CA THR A 438 -15.00 -0.77 29.07
C THR A 438 -15.48 -2.01 28.33
N GLY A 439 -14.63 -3.03 28.16
CA GLY A 439 -14.93 -4.19 27.31
C GLY A 439 -14.99 -3.86 25.81
N ILE A 440 -14.67 -2.62 25.41
CA ILE A 440 -14.78 -2.17 24.02
C ILE A 440 -13.44 -2.42 23.29
N PRO A 441 -13.43 -3.22 22.21
CA PRO A 441 -12.25 -3.35 21.37
C PRO A 441 -11.89 -1.99 20.75
N SER A 442 -10.69 -1.49 21.06
CA SER A 442 -10.16 -0.25 20.50
C SER A 442 -9.04 -0.57 19.51
N VAL A 443 -9.04 0.13 18.38
CA VAL A 443 -7.91 0.09 17.43
C VAL A 443 -7.09 1.35 17.66
N CYS A 444 -5.86 1.18 18.14
CA CYS A 444 -4.92 2.29 18.24
C CYS A 444 -3.90 2.19 17.11
N PHE A 445 -3.72 3.28 16.37
CA PHE A 445 -2.66 3.39 15.38
C PHE A 445 -1.78 4.59 15.66
N MET A 446 -0.55 4.52 15.17
CA MET A 446 0.40 5.62 15.21
C MET A 446 0.26 6.42 13.92
N HIS A 447 0.03 7.73 14.03
CA HIS A 447 0.04 8.67 12.92
C HIS A 447 1.23 9.62 13.09
N PRO A 448 2.17 9.69 12.14
CA PRO A 448 3.16 10.77 12.15
C PRO A 448 2.51 12.06 11.63
N THR A 449 2.53 13.10 12.44
CA THR A 449 2.11 14.44 12.03
C THR A 449 3.34 15.18 11.49
N PRO A 450 3.41 15.57 10.20
CA PRO A 450 4.54 16.33 9.71
C PRO A 450 4.66 17.66 10.45
N GLY A 451 5.84 17.98 10.99
CA GLY A 451 6.09 19.23 11.72
C GLY A 451 5.90 19.18 13.23
N PHE A 452 5.50 18.04 13.79
CA PHE A 452 5.51 17.80 15.24
C PHE A 452 6.47 16.67 15.59
N ASP A 453 7.35 16.89 16.58
CA ASP A 453 8.25 15.88 17.15
C ASP A 453 7.50 14.73 17.89
N ASN A 454 6.17 14.73 17.85
CA ASN A 454 5.31 13.82 18.60
C ASN A 454 4.53 12.90 17.67
N ILE A 455 4.75 11.58 17.79
CA ILE A 455 3.81 10.57 17.25
C ILE A 455 2.53 10.65 18.10
N SER A 456 1.38 10.74 17.44
CA SER A 456 0.09 10.74 18.13
C SER A 456 -0.51 9.35 18.07
N TRP A 457 -0.88 8.80 19.22
CA TRP A 457 -1.75 7.63 19.27
C TRP A 457 -3.17 8.07 18.95
N VAL A 458 -3.69 7.64 17.81
CA VAL A 458 -5.11 7.85 17.50
C VAL A 458 -5.85 6.62 18.02
N GLN A 459 -6.65 6.83 19.06
CA GLN A 459 -7.62 5.83 19.46
C GLN A 459 -8.79 5.94 18.48
N LEU A 460 -8.90 5.00 17.56
CA LEU A 460 -10.16 4.75 16.90
C LEU A 460 -11.10 4.24 17.97
N LEU A 461 -11.95 5.12 18.47
CA LEU A 461 -13.08 4.67 19.26
C LEU A 461 -13.87 3.72 18.36
N GLY A 462 -13.88 2.45 18.74
CA GLY A 462 -15.07 1.65 18.54
C GLY A 462 -16.19 2.45 19.22
N PRO A 463 -17.18 2.96 18.47
CA PRO A 463 -18.28 3.65 19.08
C PRO A 463 -18.91 2.70 20.11
N LYS A 464 -19.23 3.22 21.28
CA LYS A 464 -20.27 2.63 22.15
C LYS A 464 -21.55 2.31 21.36
N GLU A 465 -21.76 3.00 20.23
CA GLU A 465 -22.86 2.80 19.27
C GLU A 465 -22.63 1.65 18.28
N LEU A 466 -21.39 1.17 18.05
CA LEU A 466 -21.16 -0.04 17.25
C LEU A 466 -21.57 -1.27 18.05
N THR A 467 -21.35 -1.31 19.36
CA THR A 467 -21.81 -2.42 20.22
C THR A 467 -23.34 -2.51 20.33
N ASP A 468 -24.05 -1.38 20.25
CA ASP A 468 -25.53 -1.37 20.27
C ASP A 468 -26.15 -1.70 18.90
N LYS A 469 -25.46 -1.42 17.78
CA LYS A 469 -25.94 -1.73 16.42
C LYS A 469 -25.37 -3.02 15.83
N PHE A 470 -24.24 -3.52 16.34
CA PHE A 470 -23.53 -4.66 15.78
C PHE A 470 -22.77 -5.43 16.88
N PRO A 471 -22.97 -6.76 17.01
CA PRO A 471 -22.35 -7.55 18.06
C PRO A 471 -20.89 -7.87 17.69
N PHE A 472 -20.00 -6.87 17.74
CA PHE A 472 -18.58 -7.08 17.52
C PHE A 472 -17.88 -7.41 18.85
N SER A 473 -18.04 -8.65 19.34
CA SER A 473 -17.21 -9.13 20.44
C SER A 473 -15.78 -9.45 19.99
N ASP A 474 -15.60 -9.80 18.69
CA ASP A 474 -14.31 -10.04 18.06
C ASP A 474 -14.32 -9.58 16.59
N PHE A 475 -13.33 -8.78 16.19
CA PHE A 475 -13.05 -8.41 14.80
C PHE A 475 -11.55 -8.39 14.54
N THR A 476 -11.17 -8.59 13.28
CA THR A 476 -9.81 -8.48 12.77
C THR A 476 -9.74 -7.31 11.81
N VAL A 477 -8.75 -6.43 11.96
CA VAL A 477 -8.54 -5.36 10.98
C VAL A 477 -7.84 -5.96 9.76
N CYS A 478 -8.46 -5.81 8.59
CA CYS A 478 -7.98 -6.35 7.33
C CYS A 478 -7.11 -5.36 6.58
N ALA A 479 -7.49 -4.08 6.61
CA ALA A 479 -6.78 -3.02 5.93
C ALA A 479 -7.14 -1.65 6.54
N ILE A 480 -6.28 -0.66 6.37
CA ILE A 480 -6.52 0.73 6.77
C ILE A 480 -5.88 1.65 5.75
N ASP A 481 -6.55 2.77 5.50
CA ASP A 481 -6.07 3.82 4.62
C ASP A 481 -6.42 5.19 5.21
N MET A 482 -5.41 5.88 5.72
CA MET A 482 -5.55 7.19 6.34
C MET A 482 -5.78 8.31 5.33
N VAL A 483 -5.27 8.18 4.10
CA VAL A 483 -5.43 9.17 3.04
C VAL A 483 -6.91 9.33 2.69
N TYR A 484 -7.64 8.22 2.63
CA TYR A 484 -9.07 8.22 2.31
C TYR A 484 -10.00 8.17 3.53
N GLY A 485 -9.44 8.05 4.73
CA GLY A 485 -10.25 8.01 5.95
C GLY A 485 -10.96 6.67 6.16
N ARG A 486 -10.42 5.54 5.69
CA ARG A 486 -11.15 4.25 5.66
C ARG A 486 -10.44 3.13 6.42
N LEU A 487 -11.22 2.35 7.15
CA LEU A 487 -10.80 1.15 7.89
C LEU A 487 -11.63 -0.04 7.40
N PHE A 488 -10.96 -1.15 7.11
CA PHE A 488 -11.59 -2.40 6.69
C PHE A 488 -11.44 -3.44 7.80
N VAL A 489 -12.55 -4.01 8.25
CA VAL A 489 -12.57 -5.01 9.32
C VAL A 489 -13.34 -6.25 8.89
N ASP A 490 -12.85 -7.41 9.29
CA ASP A 490 -13.56 -8.68 9.21
C ASP A 490 -14.07 -9.06 10.61
N GLY A 491 -15.38 -9.13 10.76
CA GLY A 491 -16.05 -9.51 11.99
C GLY A 491 -16.83 -10.80 11.82
N TYR A 492 -17.36 -11.33 12.93
CA TYR A 492 -18.06 -12.62 12.96
C TYR A 492 -19.20 -12.78 11.92
N ASN A 493 -19.83 -11.67 11.49
CA ASN A 493 -20.99 -11.66 10.58
C ASN A 493 -20.74 -11.00 9.22
N GLY A 494 -19.50 -10.65 8.89
CA GLY A 494 -19.17 -10.01 7.64
C GLY A 494 -17.92 -9.15 7.66
N MET A 495 -17.53 -8.71 6.46
CA MET A 495 -16.53 -7.68 6.24
C MET A 495 -17.20 -6.31 6.16
N TYR A 496 -16.56 -5.30 6.75
CA TYR A 496 -17.08 -3.94 6.83
C TYR A 496 -16.03 -2.91 6.40
N ALA A 497 -16.48 -1.86 5.71
CA ALA A 497 -15.73 -0.64 5.46
C ALA A 497 -16.27 0.45 6.39
N ILE A 498 -15.40 1.07 7.16
CA ILE A 498 -15.70 2.13 8.10
C ILE A 498 -15.02 3.40 7.59
N GLN A 499 -15.78 4.46 7.34
CA GLN A 499 -15.28 5.74 6.88
C GLN A 499 -15.36 6.78 8.00
N TYR A 500 -14.27 7.52 8.22
CA TYR A 500 -14.07 8.54 9.24
C TYR A 500 -14.17 9.97 8.69
#